data_AF-A0A7S3HSW4-F1
#
_entry.id   AF-A0A7S3HSW4-F1
#
_cell.length_a   1.000
_cell.length_b   1.000
_cell.length_c   1.000
_cell.angle_alpha   90.00
_cell.angle_beta   90.00
_cell.angle_gamma   90.00
#
_symmetry.space_group_name_H-M   'P 1'
#
loop_
_entity.id
_entity.type
_entity.pdbx_description
1 polymer ?
#
loop_
_entity_poly.entity_id
_entity_poly.type
_entity_poly.pdbx_seq_one_letter_code
_entity_poly.pdbx_strand_id
1 'polypeptide(L)'
;MWKSSSIVFIVGLTLCLAAVEINEEKHDTVDLQQGANAGESENSSFTAMLLDIVLGTLLVTFTPVFLWFAEAQVVNYETIIRRCQLATRSVKNINKVQRNYESRPVYVKGLTRVERDAVDMELGYHAHGKAARLERIVEMYQWCESVAKDSSGNETVSYSKSWMDIDANSLAFKEPAHHRNPPRRPAVYSTTMNSEQVLIGAYLLNAIQVNMLQNWEPCPISAVPA
;
A
#
# COMPACT_ATOMS: atom_id res chain seq x y z
N MET A 1 0.44 11.57 -2.52
CA MET A 1 1.16 12.52 -1.63
C MET A 1 0.78 12.30 -0.16
N TRP A 2 0.91 11.07 0.35
CA TRP A 2 0.52 10.67 1.73
C TRP A 2 1.73 10.36 2.62
N LYS A 3 2.96 10.57 2.14
CA LYS A 3 4.16 10.09 2.85
C LYS A 3 4.63 11.04 3.96
N SER A 4 4.49 12.36 3.84
CA SER A 4 5.21 13.25 4.76
C SER A 4 4.63 13.30 6.18
N SER A 5 3.31 13.21 6.35
CA SER A 5 2.66 13.39 7.67
C SER A 5 2.57 12.09 8.48
N SER A 6 2.33 10.96 7.81
CA SER A 6 2.40 9.64 8.46
C SER A 6 3.81 9.28 8.87
N ILE A 7 4.83 9.72 8.11
CA ILE A 7 6.23 9.52 8.50
C ILE A 7 6.55 10.30 9.78
N VAL A 8 6.05 11.52 9.99
CA VAL A 8 6.36 12.27 11.23
C VAL A 8 5.69 11.65 12.46
N PHE A 9 4.44 11.18 12.34
CA PHE A 9 3.75 10.50 13.45
C PHE A 9 4.32 9.11 13.72
N ILE A 10 4.64 8.32 12.67
CA ILE A 10 5.24 7.00 12.83
C ILE A 10 6.67 7.15 13.36
N VAL A 11 7.50 8.02 12.79
CA VAL A 11 8.87 8.28 13.29
C VAL A 11 8.84 8.77 14.73
N GLY A 12 7.90 9.66 15.10
CA GLY A 12 7.73 10.11 16.48
C GLY A 12 7.32 8.98 17.44
N LEU A 13 6.36 8.14 17.06
CA LEU A 13 5.90 7.02 17.88
C LEU A 13 6.94 5.90 17.96
N THR A 14 7.67 5.62 16.87
CA THR A 14 8.73 4.60 16.80
C THR A 14 9.98 5.06 17.53
N LEU A 15 10.35 6.35 17.49
CA LEU A 15 11.39 6.90 18.37
C LEU A 15 10.98 6.82 19.84
N CYS A 16 9.70 6.99 20.15
CA CYS A 16 9.20 6.88 21.51
C CYS A 16 9.19 5.41 22.01
N LEU A 17 8.77 4.45 21.18
CA LEU A 17 8.86 3.02 21.50
C LEU A 17 10.32 2.56 21.61
N ALA A 18 11.20 2.97 20.69
CA ALA A 18 12.62 2.65 20.77
C ALA A 18 13.28 3.27 22.00
N ALA A 19 12.89 4.49 22.40
CA ALA A 19 13.38 5.09 23.64
C ALA A 19 12.91 4.32 24.89
N VAL A 20 11.69 3.77 24.88
CA VAL A 20 11.17 2.93 25.97
C VAL A 20 11.88 1.57 26.01
N GLU A 21 12.10 0.93 24.87
CA GLU A 21 12.74 -0.39 24.78
C GLU A 21 14.25 -0.34 25.10
N ILE A 22 14.94 0.73 24.68
CA ILE A 22 16.33 1.02 25.09
C ILE A 22 16.42 1.28 26.61
N ASN A 23 15.37 1.83 27.22
CA ASN A 23 15.35 2.09 28.67
C ASN A 23 15.14 0.79 29.48
N GLU A 24 14.36 -0.17 28.97
CA GLU A 24 14.22 -1.50 29.58
C GLU A 24 15.53 -2.30 29.51
N GLU A 25 16.20 -2.34 28.35
CA GLU A 25 17.47 -3.10 28.19
C GLU A 25 18.62 -2.53 29.04
N LYS A 26 18.61 -1.22 29.28
CA LYS A 26 19.59 -0.55 30.15
C LYS A 26 19.36 -0.86 31.62
N HIS A 27 18.14 -1.18 32.05
CA HIS A 27 17.85 -1.54 33.43
C HIS A 27 18.35 -2.96 33.76
N ASP A 28 18.24 -3.90 32.82
CA ASP A 28 18.68 -5.29 32.99
C ASP A 28 20.21 -5.46 32.98
N THR A 29 20.95 -4.60 32.28
CA THR A 29 22.42 -4.63 32.20
C THR A 29 23.11 -3.98 33.40
N VAL A 30 22.42 -3.09 34.13
CA VAL A 30 22.93 -2.42 35.32
C VAL A 30 23.00 -3.37 36.52
N ASP A 31 22.07 -4.33 36.62
CA ASP A 31 22.03 -5.32 37.70
C ASP A 31 23.21 -6.31 37.66
N LEU A 32 23.83 -6.52 36.50
CA LEU A 32 24.97 -7.44 36.32
C LEU A 32 26.35 -6.78 36.55
N GLN A 33 26.45 -5.43 36.56
CA GLN A 33 27.72 -4.71 36.77
C GLN A 33 27.87 -4.07 38.17
N GLN A 34 26.85 -4.18 39.02
CA GLN A 34 26.80 -3.52 40.33
C GLN A 34 27.75 -4.10 41.40
N GLY A 35 28.59 -5.07 41.05
CA GLY A 35 29.66 -5.60 41.90
C GLY A 35 31.03 -4.93 41.76
N ALA A 36 31.27 -4.05 40.77
CA ALA A 36 32.64 -3.62 40.45
C ALA A 36 32.93 -2.11 40.50
N ASN A 37 31.94 -1.21 40.48
CA ASN A 37 32.19 0.24 40.42
C ASN A 37 31.36 1.03 41.44
N ALA A 38 31.65 0.85 42.72
CA ALA A 38 31.15 1.69 43.80
C ALA A 38 31.94 3.02 43.84
N GLY A 39 31.61 3.94 42.93
CA GLY A 39 32.20 5.28 42.92
C GLY A 39 31.62 6.28 41.92
N GLU A 40 30.94 5.82 40.86
CA GLU A 40 30.44 6.70 39.78
C GLU A 40 28.91 6.61 39.52
N SER A 41 28.15 5.83 40.31
CA SER A 41 26.73 5.54 40.00
C SER A 41 25.70 6.55 40.53
N GLU A 42 26.09 7.47 41.42
CA GLU A 42 25.14 8.38 42.08
C GLU A 42 24.64 9.47 41.12
N ASN A 43 25.49 9.97 40.22
CA ASN A 43 25.12 11.04 39.28
C ASN A 43 24.29 10.55 38.08
N SER A 44 24.35 9.25 37.72
CA SER A 44 23.64 8.71 36.55
C SER A 44 22.15 8.41 36.81
N SER A 45 21.78 8.12 38.06
CA SER A 45 20.38 7.82 38.42
C SER A 45 19.53 9.11 38.49
N PHE A 46 20.03 10.15 39.16
CA PHE A 46 19.34 11.44 39.25
C PHE A 46 19.21 12.15 37.89
N THR A 47 20.20 12.01 37.00
CA THR A 47 20.16 12.61 35.66
C THR A 47 19.12 11.94 34.76
N ALA A 48 18.93 10.62 34.87
CA ALA A 48 17.87 9.90 34.18
C ALA A 48 16.47 10.34 34.65
N MET A 49 16.25 10.41 35.96
CA MET A 49 14.97 10.87 36.52
C MET A 49 14.61 12.31 36.10
N LEU A 50 15.59 13.21 36.08
CA LEU A 50 15.37 14.60 35.63
C LEU A 50 15.08 14.67 34.14
N LEU A 51 15.73 13.84 33.31
CA LEU A 51 15.46 13.76 31.88
C LEU A 51 14.03 13.30 31.60
N ASP A 52 13.56 12.27 32.31
CA ASP A 52 12.21 11.72 32.15
C ASP A 52 11.14 12.74 32.54
N ILE A 53 11.36 13.50 33.61
CA ILE A 53 10.43 14.56 34.05
C ILE A 53 10.38 15.69 33.03
N VAL A 54 11.53 16.11 32.51
CA VAL A 54 11.60 17.16 31.48
C VAL A 54 10.93 16.67 30.19
N LEU A 55 11.21 15.44 29.77
CA LEU A 55 10.63 14.83 28.57
C LEU A 55 9.11 14.64 28.70
N GLY A 56 8.62 14.17 29.84
CA GLY A 56 7.20 14.04 30.13
C GLY A 56 6.50 15.40 30.13
N THR A 57 7.10 16.42 30.75
CA THR A 57 6.57 17.78 30.78
C THR A 57 6.54 18.42 29.38
N LEU A 58 7.60 18.19 28.59
CA LEU A 58 7.66 18.58 27.19
C LEU A 58 6.52 17.89 26.40
N LEU A 59 6.36 16.57 26.55
CA LEU A 59 5.34 15.84 25.80
C LEU A 59 3.92 16.33 26.12
N VAL A 60 3.61 16.56 27.41
CA VAL A 60 2.30 17.07 27.84
C VAL A 60 2.03 18.47 27.30
N THR A 61 3.05 19.34 27.27
CA THR A 61 2.89 20.72 26.76
C THR A 61 2.78 20.79 25.24
N PHE A 62 3.45 19.91 24.49
CA PHE A 62 3.42 19.89 23.03
C PHE A 62 2.24 19.11 22.44
N THR A 63 1.67 18.13 23.17
CA THR A 63 0.55 17.31 22.69
C THR A 63 -0.66 18.13 22.20
N PRO A 64 -1.15 19.16 22.91
CA PRO A 64 -2.28 19.97 22.44
C PRO A 64 -2.00 20.69 21.12
N VAL A 65 -0.76 21.13 20.89
CA VAL A 65 -0.36 21.79 19.64
C VAL A 65 -0.41 20.79 18.48
N PHE A 66 0.11 19.58 18.68
CA PHE A 66 0.05 18.51 17.66
C PHE A 66 -1.39 18.10 17.33
N LEU A 67 -2.25 17.96 18.35
CA LEU A 67 -3.67 17.67 18.16
C LEU A 67 -4.37 18.77 17.37
N TRP A 68 -4.12 20.04 17.69
CA TRP A 68 -4.66 21.16 16.94
C TRP A 68 -4.27 21.13 15.46
N PHE A 69 -3.00 20.84 15.13
CA PHE A 69 -2.58 20.71 13.73
C PHE A 69 -3.29 19.56 13.02
N ALA A 70 -3.47 18.41 13.69
CA ALA A 70 -4.20 17.28 13.13
C ALA A 70 -5.67 17.64 12.87
N GLU A 71 -6.34 18.26 13.84
CA GLU A 71 -7.74 18.70 13.70
C GLU A 71 -7.91 19.76 12.62
N ALA A 72 -7.00 20.75 12.55
CA ALA A 72 -7.04 21.79 11.53
C ALA A 72 -6.97 21.19 10.12
N GLN A 73 -6.16 20.15 9.91
CA GLN A 73 -6.12 19.44 8.63
C GLN A 73 -7.45 18.76 8.32
N VAL A 74 -8.02 18.01 9.28
CA VAL A 74 -9.31 17.32 9.10
C VAL A 74 -10.43 18.30 8.76
N VAL A 75 -10.54 19.40 9.51
CA VAL A 75 -11.56 20.43 9.29
C VAL A 75 -11.40 21.11 7.92
N ASN A 76 -10.16 21.35 7.48
CA ASN A 76 -9.90 21.91 6.16
C ASN A 76 -10.37 20.96 5.05
N TYR A 77 -10.07 19.66 5.15
CA TYR A 77 -10.51 18.68 4.16
C TYR A 77 -12.03 18.54 4.12
N GLU A 78 -12.68 18.44 5.28
CA GLU A 78 -14.15 18.40 5.39
C GLU A 78 -14.79 19.64 4.77
N THR A 79 -14.22 20.82 5.02
CA THR A 79 -14.71 22.07 4.45
C THR A 79 -14.54 22.10 2.93
N ILE A 80 -13.41 21.62 2.40
CA ILE A 80 -13.17 21.53 0.94
C ILE A 80 -14.16 20.54 0.31
N ILE A 81 -14.32 19.34 0.86
CA ILE A 81 -15.24 18.32 0.35
C ILE A 81 -16.68 18.84 0.39
N ARG A 82 -17.11 19.48 1.49
CA ARG A 82 -18.44 20.08 1.60
C ARG A 82 -18.66 21.19 0.58
N ARG A 83 -17.67 22.07 0.37
CA ARG A 83 -17.72 23.11 -0.68
C ARG A 83 -17.80 22.48 -2.07
N CYS A 84 -17.02 21.43 -2.34
CA CYS A 84 -17.09 20.68 -3.59
C CYS A 84 -18.46 20.05 -3.80
N GLN A 85 -19.05 19.41 -2.78
CA GLN A 85 -20.38 18.83 -2.83
C GLN A 85 -21.46 19.89 -3.11
N LEU A 86 -21.42 21.03 -2.43
CA LEU A 86 -22.37 22.13 -2.66
C LEU A 86 -22.23 22.77 -4.04
N ALA A 87 -20.99 22.87 -4.54
CA ALA A 87 -20.68 23.35 -5.88
C ALA A 87 -21.02 22.32 -6.98
N THR A 88 -21.12 21.03 -6.62
CA THR A 88 -21.35 19.96 -7.58
C THR A 88 -22.72 20.10 -8.22
N ARG A 89 -22.76 19.91 -9.54
CA ARG A 89 -24.01 19.92 -10.31
C ARG A 89 -24.22 18.56 -10.97
N SER A 90 -25.42 18.02 -10.82
CA SER A 90 -25.82 16.78 -11.48
C SER A 90 -26.18 17.07 -12.93
N VAL A 91 -25.53 16.36 -13.85
CA VAL A 91 -25.73 16.52 -15.28
C VAL A 91 -26.91 15.68 -15.74
N LYS A 92 -27.98 16.32 -16.22
CA LYS A 92 -29.17 15.62 -16.74
C LYS A 92 -28.94 15.00 -18.13
N ASN A 93 -28.19 15.69 -19.00
CA ASN A 93 -27.88 15.22 -20.34
C ASN A 93 -26.38 14.93 -20.46
N ILE A 94 -26.05 13.65 -20.53
CA ILE A 94 -24.68 13.13 -20.51
C ILE A 94 -24.04 13.20 -21.90
N ASN A 95 -24.85 13.23 -22.97
CA ASN A 95 -24.39 13.12 -24.36
C ASN A 95 -23.79 14.42 -24.91
N LYS A 96 -23.85 15.52 -24.14
CA LYS A 96 -23.26 16.80 -24.54
C LYS A 96 -22.62 17.49 -23.34
N VAL A 97 -21.39 17.93 -23.51
CA VAL A 97 -20.70 18.77 -22.53
C VAL A 97 -21.38 20.14 -22.51
N GLN A 98 -21.90 20.53 -21.34
CA GLN A 98 -22.59 21.82 -21.17
C GLN A 98 -21.58 22.87 -20.73
N ARG A 99 -21.42 23.93 -21.53
CA ARG A 99 -20.51 25.05 -21.24
C ARG A 99 -20.79 25.73 -19.90
N ASN A 100 -22.05 25.70 -19.45
CA ASN A 100 -22.49 26.30 -18.19
C ASN A 100 -21.87 25.64 -16.93
N TYR A 101 -21.23 24.47 -17.07
CA TYR A 101 -20.56 23.76 -15.97
C TYR A 101 -19.03 23.78 -16.06
N GLU A 102 -18.45 24.58 -16.96
CA GLU A 102 -17.00 24.77 -17.00
C GLU A 102 -16.47 25.22 -15.62
N SER A 103 -15.27 24.73 -15.27
CA SER A 103 -14.58 24.96 -13.99
C SER A 103 -15.34 24.58 -12.72
N ARG A 104 -16.35 23.71 -12.80
CA ARG A 104 -17.11 23.20 -11.64
C ARG A 104 -17.11 21.67 -11.59
N PRO A 105 -17.10 21.06 -10.40
CA PRO A 105 -17.27 19.62 -10.29
C PRO A 105 -18.65 19.21 -10.81
N VAL A 106 -18.69 18.17 -11.64
CA VAL A 106 -19.92 17.63 -12.20
C VAL A 106 -20.11 16.19 -11.73
N TYR A 107 -21.35 15.85 -11.41
CA TYR A 107 -21.75 14.47 -11.13
C TYR A 107 -22.44 13.90 -12.37
N VAL A 108 -21.91 12.79 -12.86
CA VAL A 108 -22.37 12.11 -14.06
C VAL A 108 -22.62 10.64 -13.72
N LYS A 109 -23.78 10.12 -14.10
CA LYS A 109 -24.15 8.72 -13.90
C LYS A 109 -24.68 8.15 -15.20
N GLY A 110 -24.06 7.12 -15.73
CA GLY A 110 -24.49 6.47 -16.96
C GLY A 110 -23.70 5.20 -17.23
N LEU A 111 -24.03 4.55 -18.36
CA LEU A 111 -23.28 3.41 -18.85
C LEU A 111 -21.97 3.88 -19.50
N THR A 112 -20.89 3.18 -19.19
CA THR A 112 -19.59 3.38 -19.80
C THR A 112 -19.60 2.84 -21.23
N ARG A 113 -19.01 3.60 -22.16
CA ARG A 113 -18.74 3.20 -23.53
C ARG A 113 -17.24 3.19 -23.73
N VAL A 114 -16.72 2.07 -24.22
CA VAL A 114 -15.32 1.93 -24.60
C VAL A 114 -15.22 2.07 -26.12
N GLU A 115 -14.38 2.99 -26.57
CA GLU A 115 -14.14 3.22 -28.01
C GLU A 115 -12.91 2.47 -28.52
N ARG A 116 -11.93 2.23 -27.64
CA ARG A 116 -10.73 1.45 -27.92
C ARG A 116 -10.60 0.36 -26.87
N ASP A 117 -10.61 -0.90 -27.27
CA ASP A 117 -10.54 -2.01 -26.31
C ASP A 117 -9.20 -2.04 -25.57
N ALA A 118 -9.20 -2.58 -24.35
CA ALA A 118 -7.95 -2.94 -23.67
C ALA A 118 -7.28 -4.10 -24.42
N VAL A 119 -5.98 -3.97 -24.69
CA VAL A 119 -5.21 -4.93 -25.48
C VAL A 119 -4.02 -5.41 -24.68
N ASP A 120 -3.81 -6.72 -24.70
CA ASP A 120 -2.59 -7.35 -24.24
C ASP A 120 -1.64 -7.55 -25.42
N MET A 121 -0.67 -6.66 -25.55
CA MET A 121 0.31 -6.70 -26.65
C MET A 121 1.28 -7.88 -26.54
N GLU A 122 1.53 -8.39 -25.33
CA GLU A 122 2.52 -9.45 -25.11
C GLU A 122 1.97 -10.82 -25.53
N LEU A 123 0.68 -11.06 -25.31
CA LEU A 123 -0.01 -12.25 -25.82
C LEU A 123 -0.70 -12.01 -27.17
N GLY A 124 -0.71 -10.78 -27.68
CA GLY A 124 -1.45 -10.40 -28.89
C GLY A 124 -2.97 -10.54 -28.73
N TYR A 125 -3.48 -10.48 -27.50
CA TYR A 125 -4.89 -10.72 -27.20
C TYR A 125 -5.67 -9.40 -27.12
N HIS A 126 -6.78 -9.36 -27.84
CA HIS A 126 -7.70 -8.23 -27.84
C HIS A 126 -8.97 -8.63 -27.11
N ALA A 127 -9.37 -7.83 -26.11
CA ALA A 127 -10.64 -8.06 -25.42
C ALA A 127 -11.81 -7.70 -26.35
N HIS A 128 -12.23 -8.64 -27.19
CA HIS A 128 -13.38 -8.50 -28.07
C HIS A 128 -14.65 -8.38 -27.23
N GLY A 129 -15.06 -7.15 -26.92
CA GLY A 129 -16.19 -6.94 -26.03
C GLY A 129 -16.31 -5.57 -25.39
N LYS A 130 -15.54 -4.55 -25.82
CA LYS A 130 -15.58 -3.20 -25.22
C LYS A 130 -15.20 -3.21 -23.74
N ALA A 131 -14.21 -4.01 -23.38
CA ALA A 131 -13.69 -4.04 -22.02
C ALA A 131 -12.86 -2.78 -21.74
N ALA A 132 -13.19 -2.08 -20.65
CA ALA A 132 -12.44 -0.90 -20.22
C ALA A 132 -11.08 -1.27 -19.61
N ARG A 133 -10.99 -2.48 -19.04
CA ARG A 133 -9.80 -3.04 -18.40
C ARG A 133 -9.69 -4.51 -18.74
N LEU A 134 -8.48 -4.99 -18.88
CA LEU A 134 -8.12 -6.38 -19.11
C LEU A 134 -7.11 -6.77 -18.05
N GLU A 135 -7.41 -7.78 -17.26
CA GLU A 135 -6.47 -8.36 -16.30
C GLU A 135 -6.04 -9.73 -16.80
N ARG A 136 -4.73 -9.89 -16.92
CA ARG A 136 -4.10 -11.18 -17.18
C ARG A 136 -3.57 -11.69 -15.85
N ILE A 137 -3.99 -12.89 -15.47
CA ILE A 137 -3.49 -13.62 -14.30
C ILE A 137 -2.71 -14.83 -14.81
N VAL A 138 -1.42 -14.90 -14.49
CA VAL A 138 -0.54 -16.01 -14.88
C VAL A 138 0.12 -16.59 -13.65
N GLU A 139 -0.28 -17.81 -13.30
CA GLU A 139 0.29 -18.55 -12.19
C GLU A 139 1.18 -19.69 -12.70
N MET A 140 2.24 -19.98 -11.94
CA MET A 140 3.12 -21.12 -12.16
C MET A 140 3.05 -22.05 -10.95
N TYR A 141 2.84 -23.34 -11.21
CA TYR A 141 2.95 -24.36 -10.17
C TYR A 141 4.42 -24.63 -9.88
N GLN A 142 4.88 -24.16 -8.73
CA GLN A 142 6.31 -24.13 -8.40
C GLN A 142 6.55 -24.50 -6.94
N TRP A 143 7.79 -24.87 -6.62
CA TRP A 143 8.25 -25.04 -5.26
C TRP A 143 8.34 -23.70 -4.54
N CYS A 144 7.87 -23.68 -3.29
CA CYS A 144 7.97 -22.58 -2.36
C CYS A 144 8.61 -23.07 -1.05
N GLU A 145 9.54 -22.28 -0.52
CA GLU A 145 10.14 -22.50 0.79
C GLU A 145 9.40 -21.66 1.83
N SER A 146 9.00 -22.27 2.94
CA SER A 146 8.42 -21.58 4.09
C SER A 146 9.31 -21.82 5.31
N VAL A 147 9.75 -20.73 5.94
CA VAL A 147 10.59 -20.74 7.14
C VAL A 147 9.73 -20.31 8.33
N ALA A 148 9.51 -21.22 9.26
CA ALA A 148 8.86 -20.95 10.53
C ALA A 148 9.92 -20.82 11.64
N LYS A 149 9.77 -19.82 12.53
CA LYS A 149 10.60 -19.66 13.72
C LYS A 149 9.78 -20.00 14.95
N ASP A 150 10.33 -20.83 15.84
CA ASP A 150 9.74 -21.07 17.15
C ASP A 150 10.11 -19.96 18.16
N SER A 151 9.46 -19.96 19.32
CA SER A 151 9.75 -19.02 20.42
C SER A 151 11.15 -19.20 21.03
N SER A 152 11.84 -20.28 20.70
CA SER A 152 13.20 -20.59 21.12
C SER A 152 14.26 -20.18 20.08
N GLY A 153 13.84 -19.59 18.95
CA GLY A 153 14.71 -19.13 17.87
C GLY A 153 15.09 -20.20 16.84
N ASN A 154 14.56 -21.43 16.93
CA ASN A 154 14.83 -22.47 15.95
C ASN A 154 14.04 -22.24 14.65
N GLU A 155 14.75 -22.32 13.52
CA GLU A 155 14.15 -22.22 12.20
C GLU A 155 13.78 -23.61 11.65
N THR A 156 12.50 -23.85 11.41
CA THR A 156 12.00 -25.01 10.67
C THR A 156 11.71 -24.60 9.23
N VAL A 157 12.36 -25.26 8.27
CA VAL A 157 12.16 -25.00 6.84
C VAL A 157 11.31 -26.12 6.23
N SER A 158 10.27 -25.74 5.50
CA SER A 158 9.37 -26.66 4.80
C SER A 158 9.24 -26.28 3.34
N TYR A 159 9.09 -27.28 2.47
CA TYR A 159 8.92 -27.10 1.04
C TYR A 159 7.57 -27.64 0.61
N SER A 160 6.84 -26.84 -0.18
CA SER A 160 5.57 -27.26 -0.77
C SER A 160 5.45 -26.73 -2.19
N LYS A 161 4.58 -27.34 -3.00
CA LYS A 161 4.25 -26.83 -4.32
C LYS A 161 2.92 -26.11 -4.29
N SER A 162 2.90 -24.87 -4.76
CA SER A 162 1.70 -24.05 -4.86
C SER A 162 1.65 -23.31 -6.19
N TRP A 163 0.45 -22.91 -6.59
CA TRP A 163 0.25 -21.95 -7.67
C TRP A 163 0.62 -20.57 -7.15
N MET A 164 1.54 -19.91 -7.83
CA MET A 164 2.02 -18.57 -7.47
C MET A 164 2.11 -17.71 -8.74
N ASP A 165 1.73 -16.45 -8.61
CA ASP A 165 1.85 -15.44 -9.68
C ASP A 165 3.30 -14.97 -9.87
N ILE A 166 4.06 -14.88 -8.78
CA ILE A 166 5.46 -14.45 -8.74
C ILE A 166 6.40 -15.66 -8.75
N ASP A 167 7.51 -15.58 -9.49
CA ASP A 167 8.52 -16.64 -9.54
C ASP A 167 9.30 -16.77 -8.23
N ALA A 168 9.33 -17.97 -7.66
CA ALA A 168 10.11 -18.25 -6.47
C ALA A 168 11.57 -18.49 -6.85
N ASN A 169 12.49 -17.78 -6.18
CA ASN A 169 13.93 -17.93 -6.40
C ASN A 169 14.45 -19.24 -5.78
N SER A 170 14.26 -20.34 -6.49
CA SER A 170 14.68 -21.67 -6.04
C SER A 170 16.20 -21.85 -5.88
N LEU A 171 17.02 -20.93 -6.36
CA LEU A 171 18.47 -20.93 -6.12
C LEU A 171 18.83 -20.45 -4.71
N ALA A 172 17.95 -19.67 -4.09
CA ALA A 172 18.12 -19.16 -2.73
C ALA A 172 17.53 -20.09 -1.66
N PHE A 173 16.96 -21.23 -2.05
CA PHE A 173 16.45 -22.22 -1.11
C PHE A 173 17.57 -22.84 -0.30
N LYS A 174 17.30 -23.26 0.95
CA LYS A 174 18.30 -23.97 1.77
C LYS A 174 18.71 -25.31 1.13
N GLU A 175 17.79 -25.97 0.42
CA GLU A 175 18.01 -27.23 -0.29
C GLU A 175 17.60 -27.14 -1.77
N PRO A 176 18.41 -26.49 -2.63
CA PRO A 176 18.04 -26.22 -4.02
C PRO A 176 18.12 -27.47 -4.90
N ALA A 177 18.92 -28.49 -4.55
CA ALA A 177 19.18 -29.66 -5.40
C ALA A 177 17.90 -30.43 -5.78
N HIS A 178 16.91 -30.48 -4.89
CA HIS A 178 15.66 -31.23 -5.08
C HIS A 178 14.43 -30.32 -5.30
N HIS A 179 14.58 -29.01 -5.14
CA HIS A 179 13.48 -28.04 -5.16
C HIS A 179 13.67 -26.94 -6.21
N ARG A 180 14.38 -27.24 -7.31
CA ARG A 180 14.57 -26.31 -8.42
C ARG A 180 13.28 -26.08 -9.21
N ASN A 181 12.96 -24.81 -9.41
CA ASN A 181 11.89 -24.38 -10.29
C ASN A 181 12.43 -24.19 -11.71
N PRO A 182 11.73 -24.67 -12.75
CA PRO A 182 12.09 -24.35 -14.12
C PRO A 182 11.93 -22.85 -14.38
N PRO A 183 12.75 -22.26 -15.27
CA PRO A 183 12.57 -20.86 -15.65
C PRO A 183 11.25 -20.70 -16.41
N ARG A 184 10.50 -19.64 -16.08
CA ARG A 184 9.26 -19.31 -16.77
C ARG A 184 9.53 -19.02 -18.25
N ARG A 185 8.93 -19.83 -19.14
CA ARG A 185 9.05 -19.68 -20.60
C ARG A 185 7.69 -19.97 -21.26
N PRO A 186 7.07 -18.99 -21.96
CA PRO A 186 7.52 -17.59 -22.14
C PRO A 186 7.48 -16.79 -20.83
N ALA A 187 8.28 -15.72 -20.71
CA ALA A 187 8.41 -14.90 -19.51
C ALA A 187 7.22 -13.93 -19.33
N VAL A 188 6.01 -14.48 -19.28
CA VAL A 188 4.75 -13.74 -19.18
C VAL A 188 4.28 -13.70 -17.73
N TYR A 189 3.95 -12.52 -17.25
CA TYR A 189 3.53 -12.27 -15.87
C TYR A 189 2.12 -11.71 -15.79
N SER A 190 1.51 -11.83 -14.62
CA SER A 190 0.25 -11.15 -14.32
C SER A 190 0.39 -9.65 -14.50
N THR A 191 -0.60 -9.03 -15.14
CA THR A 191 -0.61 -7.59 -15.37
C THR A 191 -2.02 -7.12 -15.70
N THR A 192 -2.27 -5.83 -15.51
CA THR A 192 -3.53 -5.20 -15.85
C THR A 192 -3.30 -4.13 -16.91
N MET A 193 -4.03 -4.23 -18.01
CA MET A 193 -4.06 -3.25 -19.08
C MET A 193 -5.38 -2.47 -19.02
N ASN A 194 -5.30 -1.17 -19.25
CA ASN A 194 -6.48 -0.31 -19.31
C ASN A 194 -6.66 0.24 -20.72
N SER A 195 -7.92 0.44 -21.11
CA SER A 195 -8.25 1.21 -22.30
C SER A 195 -7.91 2.68 -22.11
N GLU A 196 -7.41 3.30 -23.18
CA GLU A 196 -7.13 4.74 -23.23
C GLU A 196 -8.39 5.59 -23.42
N GLN A 197 -9.49 5.00 -23.93
CA GLN A 197 -10.69 5.72 -24.35
C GLN A 197 -11.96 5.10 -23.76
N VAL A 198 -12.21 5.44 -22.49
CA VAL A 198 -13.39 5.05 -21.74
C VAL A 198 -14.25 6.29 -21.48
N LEU A 199 -15.49 6.30 -21.97
CA LEU A 199 -16.39 7.45 -21.89
C LEU A 199 -17.65 7.13 -21.10
N ILE A 200 -18.23 8.14 -20.46
CA ILE A 200 -19.62 8.14 -19.99
C ILE A 200 -20.35 9.26 -20.74
N GLY A 201 -21.17 8.88 -21.72
CA GLY A 201 -21.74 9.81 -22.70
C GLY A 201 -20.65 10.60 -23.44
N ALA A 202 -20.56 11.91 -23.19
CA ALA A 202 -19.55 12.79 -23.78
C ALA A 202 -18.32 13.05 -22.89
N TYR A 203 -18.26 12.47 -21.68
CA TYR A 203 -17.16 12.69 -20.73
C TYR A 203 -16.14 11.56 -20.82
N LEU A 204 -14.88 11.88 -21.07
CA LEU A 204 -13.75 10.94 -21.05
C LEU A 204 -13.29 10.71 -19.60
N LEU A 205 -13.11 9.45 -19.21
CA LEU A 205 -12.60 9.08 -17.89
C LEU A 205 -11.09 9.16 -17.87
N ASN A 206 -10.53 9.65 -16.77
CA ASN A 206 -9.09 9.62 -16.56
C ASN A 206 -8.61 8.25 -16.04
N ALA A 207 -7.29 8.03 -16.06
CA ALA A 207 -6.70 6.75 -15.65
C ALA A 207 -7.07 6.33 -14.21
N ILE A 208 -7.19 7.28 -13.28
CA ILE A 208 -7.57 7.00 -11.89
C ILE A 208 -9.01 6.48 -11.82
N GLN A 209 -9.93 7.10 -12.55
CA GLN A 209 -11.33 6.69 -12.62
C GLN A 209 -11.49 5.33 -13.30
N VAL A 210 -10.72 5.06 -14.35
CA VAL A 210 -10.69 3.73 -14.98
C VAL A 210 -10.19 2.68 -13.99
N ASN A 211 -9.11 2.95 -13.24
CA ASN A 211 -8.60 2.03 -12.21
C ASN A 211 -9.59 1.71 -11.08
N MET A 212 -10.61 2.54 -10.86
CA MET A 212 -11.65 2.29 -9.87
C MET A 212 -12.73 1.30 -10.36
N LEU A 213 -12.75 0.93 -11.65
CA LEU A 213 -13.72 -0.02 -12.19
C LEU A 213 -13.34 -1.46 -11.81
N GLN A 214 -14.13 -2.12 -10.97
CA GLN A 214 -13.80 -3.44 -10.39
C GLN A 214 -14.77 -4.57 -10.80
N ASN A 215 -15.66 -4.32 -11.77
CA ASN A 215 -16.57 -5.36 -12.26
C ASN A 215 -15.85 -6.27 -13.26
N TRP A 216 -15.10 -7.23 -12.71
CA TRP A 216 -14.35 -8.22 -13.49
C TRP A 216 -15.26 -9.38 -13.91
N GLU A 217 -15.16 -9.77 -15.17
CA GLU A 217 -15.86 -10.91 -15.74
C GLU A 217 -14.85 -11.80 -16.47
N PRO A 218 -15.01 -13.14 -16.44
CA PRO A 218 -14.14 -14.03 -17.20
C PRO A 218 -14.16 -13.69 -18.69
N CYS A 219 -13.00 -13.39 -19.25
CA CYS A 219 -12.88 -13.12 -20.68
C CYS A 219 -12.77 -14.46 -21.43
N PRO A 220 -13.73 -14.82 -22.30
CA PRO A 220 -13.64 -16.05 -23.06
C PRO A 220 -12.49 -15.92 -24.05
N ILE A 221 -11.50 -16.80 -23.94
CA ILE A 221 -10.43 -16.93 -24.93
C ILE A 221 -11.09 -17.47 -26.20
N SER A 222 -11.50 -16.57 -27.11
CA SER A 222 -11.80 -16.99 -28.48
C SER A 222 -10.49 -17.57 -29.02
N ALA A 223 -10.51 -18.83 -29.48
CA ALA A 223 -9.31 -19.55 -29.88
C ALA A 223 -8.43 -18.65 -30.75
N VAL A 224 -7.21 -18.38 -30.29
CA VAL A 224 -6.20 -17.68 -31.07
C VAL A 224 -6.12 -18.42 -32.42
N PRO A 225 -6.41 -17.77 -33.56
CA PRO A 225 -6.23 -18.42 -34.85
C PRO A 225 -4.76 -18.83 -34.94
N ALA A 226 -4.55 -20.13 -35.20
CA ALA A 226 -3.25 -20.78 -35.25
C ALA A 226 -2.31 -20.14 -36.28
#